data_AF-A0A4R4INC1-F1
#
_entry.id   AF-A0A4R4INC1-F1
#
_cell.length_a   1.000
_cell.length_b   1.000
_cell.length_c   1.000
_cell.angle_alpha   90.00
_cell.angle_beta   90.00
_cell.angle_gamma   90.00
#
_symmetry.space_group_name_H-M   'P 1'
#
loop_
_entity.id
_entity.type
_entity.pdbx_description
1 polymer ?
#
loop_
_entity_poly.entity_id
_entity_poly.type
_entity_poly.pdbx_seq_one_letter_code
_entity_poly.pdbx_strand_id
1 'polypeptide(L)'
;MADSSEKMVVQPVYDEHGRLYYPLVNAPSEKNLTAICYKVPNRVIPVIFLPGVMGSNLQAENGDSVWNVDGLGSLWEWMINGAETRKKLFDPENTEVDSRGRVDDNDKEGPKFPSREERGWGQVAYMSYGEFLSWLQAALDDQDELLHNRLNKTGKQTLRQQLELMDLQAEMGEEKLSLNEIKLSYQYQFPVHAMGYNWLQSNVESAKNLADYIGKIVKDYKRRGQPCEKVILVTHSMGGLVARHCSEVLGKRNDILGIVHGVMPTYGSPMAYKRMKAGENGIVGLVIGKDGAQLTPVM
;
A
#
# COMPACT_ATOMS: atom_id res chain seq x y z
N MET A 1 21.28 3.96 48.33
CA MET A 1 22.23 4.77 47.54
C MET A 1 21.49 5.20 46.29
N ALA A 2 21.32 6.50 46.07
CA ALA A 2 20.63 6.99 44.87
C ALA A 2 21.54 6.78 43.66
N ASP A 3 21.03 6.11 42.64
CA ASP A 3 21.68 5.93 41.33
C ASP A 3 21.95 7.32 40.73
N SER A 4 23.19 7.81 40.88
CA SER A 4 23.62 9.13 40.40
C SER A 4 24.04 9.11 38.94
N SER A 5 23.65 8.09 38.18
CA SER A 5 24.02 7.99 36.77
C SER A 5 23.24 9.01 35.92
N GLU A 6 23.97 9.78 35.12
CA GLU A 6 23.39 10.69 34.12
C GLU A 6 22.75 9.83 33.03
N LYS A 7 21.42 9.88 32.89
CA LYS A 7 20.67 9.05 31.93
C LYS A 7 20.48 9.80 30.62
N MET A 8 20.93 9.22 29.51
CA MET A 8 20.66 9.73 28.18
C MET A 8 19.79 8.75 27.39
N VAL A 9 18.79 9.25 26.70
CA VAL A 9 17.99 8.45 25.77
C VAL A 9 18.64 8.50 24.40
N VAL A 10 18.99 7.33 23.86
CA VAL A 10 19.55 7.21 22.51
C VAL A 10 18.41 6.83 21.57
N GLN A 11 18.18 7.67 20.57
CA GLN A 11 17.14 7.42 19.57
C GLN A 11 17.60 6.34 18.58
N PRO A 12 16.71 5.44 18.15
CA PRO A 12 17.00 4.47 17.10
C PRO A 12 17.25 5.17 15.77
N VAL A 13 18.20 4.66 14.99
CA VAL A 13 18.50 5.14 13.62
C VAL A 13 18.56 3.93 12.68
N TYR A 14 18.23 4.15 11.41
CA TYR A 14 18.33 3.14 10.36
C TYR A 14 19.45 3.51 9.40
N ASP A 15 20.27 2.54 9.02
CA ASP A 15 21.26 2.73 7.94
C ASP A 15 20.59 2.74 6.56
N GLU A 16 21.35 2.98 5.49
CA GLU A 16 20.86 3.00 4.10
C GLU A 16 20.18 1.70 3.64
N HIS A 17 20.36 0.60 4.37
CA HIS A 17 19.74 -0.69 4.10
C HIS A 17 18.53 -0.98 5.02
N GLY A 18 18.13 -0.02 5.86
CA GLY A 18 17.03 -0.16 6.81
C GLY A 18 17.39 -0.99 8.05
N ARG A 19 18.68 -1.19 8.35
CA ARG A 19 19.12 -1.90 9.56
C ARG A 19 19.14 -0.95 10.74
N LEU A 20 18.48 -1.37 11.81
CA LEU A 20 18.38 -0.63 13.06
C LEU A 20 19.72 -0.64 13.82
N TYR A 21 20.17 0.54 14.25
CA TYR A 21 21.25 0.69 15.21
C TYR A 21 21.00 1.87 16.15
N TYR A 22 21.79 1.94 17.23
CA TYR A 22 21.73 3.02 18.22
C TYR A 22 23.09 3.72 18.24
N PRO A 23 23.19 4.99 17.81
CA PRO A 23 24.44 5.73 17.82
C PRO A 23 24.84 6.06 19.26
N LEU A 24 25.75 5.27 19.83
CA LEU A 24 26.29 5.51 21.16
C LEU A 24 27.41 6.54 21.07
N VAL A 25 27.35 7.57 21.93
CA VAL A 25 28.41 8.57 22.06
C VAL A 25 29.30 8.18 23.23
N ASN A 26 30.61 8.16 23.02
CA ASN A 26 31.57 7.91 24.11
C ASN A 26 31.50 9.06 25.12
N ALA A 27 31.36 8.72 26.40
CA ALA A 27 31.46 9.68 27.50
C ALA A 27 32.87 9.57 28.15
N PRO A 28 33.39 10.67 28.75
CA PRO A 28 34.60 10.60 29.57
C PRO A 28 34.44 9.53 30.67
N SER A 29 35.49 8.77 30.96
CA SER A 29 35.46 7.68 31.94
C SER A 29 35.06 8.10 33.35
N GLU A 30 35.17 9.39 33.67
CA GLU A 30 34.79 9.99 34.95
C GLU A 30 33.28 10.22 35.09
N LYS A 31 32.53 10.19 33.97
CA LYS A 31 31.07 10.29 33.97
C LYS A 31 30.44 8.90 33.95
N ASN A 32 29.72 8.56 35.02
CA ASN A 32 28.86 7.37 35.08
C ASN A 32 27.57 7.61 34.27
N LEU A 33 27.67 7.50 32.94
CA LEU A 33 26.56 7.74 32.04
C LEU A 33 25.84 6.44 31.65
N THR A 34 24.51 6.43 31.77
CA THR A 34 23.65 5.29 31.40
C THR A 34 22.90 5.63 30.12
N ALA A 35 23.17 4.90 29.04
CA ALA A 35 22.42 5.01 27.78
C ALA A 35 21.16 4.13 27.81
N ILE A 36 20.01 4.74 27.57
CA ILE A 36 18.71 4.06 27.48
C ILE A 36 18.36 3.92 25.99
N CYS A 37 18.38 2.69 25.49
CA CYS A 37 18.00 2.34 24.12
C CYS A 37 16.65 1.62 24.14
N TYR A 38 15.59 2.27 23.65
CA TYR A 38 14.28 1.65 23.56
C TYR A 38 14.23 0.68 22.39
N LYS A 39 13.95 -0.59 22.66
CA LYS A 39 13.75 -1.60 21.61
C LYS A 39 12.60 -1.19 20.70
N VAL A 40 12.87 -1.04 19.41
CA VAL A 40 11.86 -0.84 18.35
C VAL A 40 11.69 -2.13 17.55
N PRO A 41 10.53 -2.35 16.92
CA PRO A 41 10.32 -3.55 16.12
C PRO A 41 11.22 -3.54 14.89
N ASN A 42 11.69 -4.73 14.50
CA ASN A 42 12.46 -4.96 13.28
C ASN A 42 11.83 -6.01 12.36
N ARG A 43 10.75 -6.66 12.81
CA ARG A 43 10.00 -7.65 12.04
C ARG A 43 8.98 -6.93 11.17
N VAL A 44 8.93 -7.31 9.91
CA VAL A 44 8.15 -6.66 8.88
C VAL A 44 6.98 -7.56 8.47
N ILE A 45 5.79 -6.96 8.35
CA ILE A 45 4.62 -7.55 7.69
C ILE A 45 4.18 -6.56 6.61
N PRO A 46 4.61 -6.75 5.36
CA PRO A 46 4.27 -5.85 4.27
C PRO A 46 2.76 -5.83 4.04
N VAL A 47 2.21 -4.64 3.82
CA VAL A 47 0.79 -4.45 3.47
C VAL A 47 0.72 -4.14 1.98
N ILE A 48 0.27 -5.09 1.17
CA ILE A 48 0.19 -4.93 -0.29
C ILE A 48 -1.20 -4.43 -0.67
N PHE A 49 -1.26 -3.22 -1.20
CA PHE A 49 -2.44 -2.62 -1.78
C PHE A 49 -2.66 -3.10 -3.23
N LEU A 50 -3.87 -3.56 -3.53
CA LEU A 50 -4.33 -3.90 -4.88
C LEU A 50 -5.41 -2.92 -5.31
N PRO A 51 -5.21 -2.19 -6.43
CA PRO A 51 -6.20 -1.24 -6.91
C PRO A 51 -7.43 -1.95 -7.50
N GLY A 52 -8.43 -1.16 -7.86
CA GLY A 52 -9.61 -1.63 -8.60
C GLY A 52 -9.43 -1.61 -10.12
N VAL A 53 -10.56 -1.82 -10.81
CA VAL A 53 -10.66 -1.64 -12.27
C VAL A 53 -10.18 -0.24 -12.67
N MET A 54 -9.38 -0.15 -13.73
CA MET A 54 -8.76 1.11 -14.21
C MET A 54 -7.88 1.83 -13.18
N GLY A 55 -7.51 1.15 -12.09
CA GLY A 55 -6.79 1.74 -10.97
C GLY A 55 -5.26 1.59 -11.04
N SER A 56 -4.73 0.92 -12.06
CA SER A 56 -3.30 0.82 -12.33
C SER A 56 -2.94 1.62 -13.58
N ASN A 57 -1.79 2.27 -13.58
CA ASN A 57 -1.23 2.90 -14.77
C ASN A 57 -0.75 1.80 -15.75
N LEU A 58 -0.94 2.02 -17.05
CA LEU A 58 -0.56 1.09 -18.12
C LEU A 58 0.31 1.76 -19.17
N GLN A 59 1.26 1.02 -19.72
CA GLN A 59 2.08 1.37 -20.86
C GLN A 59 1.98 0.29 -21.94
N ALA A 60 2.30 0.66 -23.18
CA ALA A 60 2.52 -0.30 -24.26
C ALA A 60 3.92 -0.92 -24.15
N GLU A 61 4.15 -2.03 -24.85
CA GLU A 61 5.46 -2.72 -24.85
C GLU A 61 6.65 -1.85 -25.27
N ASN A 62 6.40 -0.82 -26.09
CA ASN A 62 7.42 0.13 -26.52
C ASN A 62 7.74 1.19 -25.43
N GLY A 63 7.06 1.15 -24.29
CA GLY A 63 7.21 2.06 -23.17
C GLY A 63 6.36 3.33 -23.26
N ASP A 64 5.51 3.49 -24.27
CA ASP A 64 4.60 4.62 -24.38
C ASP A 64 3.48 4.52 -23.34
N SER A 65 3.20 5.62 -22.64
CA SER A 65 2.10 5.68 -21.68
C SER A 65 0.77 5.48 -22.39
N VAL A 66 0.00 4.47 -21.97
CA VAL A 66 -1.34 4.19 -22.48
C VAL A 66 -2.38 4.79 -21.53
N TRP A 67 -2.27 4.49 -20.24
CA TRP A 67 -3.22 4.93 -19.23
C TRP A 67 -2.46 5.42 -18.02
N ASN A 68 -2.45 6.73 -17.80
CA ASN A 68 -1.89 7.35 -16.61
C ASN A 68 -2.98 8.20 -15.96
N VAL A 69 -3.16 8.05 -14.64
CA VAL A 69 -4.21 8.74 -13.88
C VAL A 69 -3.60 9.50 -12.70
N ASP A 70 -2.60 10.34 -13.01
CA ASP A 70 -1.93 11.15 -12.00
C ASP A 70 -2.71 12.41 -11.60
N GLY A 71 -3.61 12.86 -12.48
CA GLY A 71 -4.51 13.99 -12.22
C GLY A 71 -5.42 14.27 -13.41
N LEU A 72 -6.36 15.23 -13.28
CA LEU A 72 -7.35 15.52 -14.33
C LEU A 72 -6.73 15.86 -15.69
N GLY A 73 -5.53 16.49 -15.71
CA GLY A 73 -4.81 16.78 -16.95
C GLY A 73 -4.35 15.54 -17.72
N SER A 74 -3.96 14.46 -17.01
CA SER A 74 -3.54 13.19 -17.62
C SER A 74 -4.66 12.47 -18.37
N LEU A 75 -5.92 12.83 -18.09
CA LEU A 75 -7.10 12.23 -18.71
C LEU A 75 -7.55 12.95 -20.00
N TRP A 76 -6.88 14.04 -20.39
CA TRP A 76 -7.27 14.83 -21.55
C TRP A 76 -7.23 14.04 -22.86
N GLU A 77 -6.18 13.24 -23.07
CA GLU A 77 -6.04 12.39 -24.25
C GLU A 77 -7.19 11.39 -24.36
N TRP A 78 -7.62 10.83 -23.22
CA TRP A 78 -8.75 9.92 -23.19
C TRP A 78 -10.07 10.63 -23.52
N MET A 79 -10.28 11.87 -23.09
CA MET A 79 -11.49 12.62 -23.43
C MET A 79 -11.64 12.91 -24.93
N ILE A 80 -10.53 13.02 -25.68
CA ILE A 80 -10.54 13.32 -27.12
C ILE A 80 -10.39 12.07 -28.01
N ASN A 81 -9.83 10.98 -27.50
CA ASN A 81 -9.64 9.74 -28.26
C ASN A 81 -10.97 9.03 -28.55
N GLY A 82 -11.21 8.75 -29.83
CA GLY A 82 -12.38 8.01 -30.31
C GLY A 82 -12.28 6.49 -30.13
N ALA A 83 -13.40 5.78 -30.34
CA ALA A 83 -13.54 4.35 -30.05
C ALA A 83 -12.47 3.45 -30.71
N GLU A 84 -12.12 3.72 -31.97
CA GLU A 84 -11.09 2.92 -32.69
C GLU A 84 -9.70 3.06 -32.07
N THR A 85 -9.31 4.28 -31.69
CA THR A 85 -8.03 4.54 -31.02
C THR A 85 -8.00 3.86 -29.66
N ARG A 86 -9.07 4.00 -28.87
CA ARG A 86 -9.17 3.36 -27.54
C ARG A 86 -9.06 1.85 -27.63
N LYS A 87 -9.72 1.22 -28.61
CA LYS A 87 -9.64 -0.23 -28.84
C LYS A 87 -8.22 -0.71 -29.14
N LYS A 88 -7.44 0.09 -29.88
CA LYS A 88 -6.04 -0.25 -30.21
C LYS A 88 -5.10 -0.06 -29.03
N LEU A 89 -5.36 0.96 -28.20
CA LEU A 89 -4.53 1.26 -27.03
C LEU A 89 -4.81 0.30 -25.87
N PHE A 90 -6.08 -0.05 -25.63
CA PHE A 90 -6.49 -1.01 -24.60
C PHE A 90 -6.46 -2.44 -25.10
N ASP A 91 -5.26 -2.89 -25.44
CA ASP A 91 -4.99 -4.26 -25.81
C ASP A 91 -4.45 -5.05 -24.61
N PRO A 92 -5.19 -6.04 -24.08
CA PRO A 92 -4.73 -6.81 -22.91
C PRO A 92 -3.43 -7.59 -23.15
N GLU A 93 -3.10 -7.93 -24.40
CA GLU A 93 -1.90 -8.71 -24.73
C GLU A 93 -0.67 -7.81 -24.92
N ASN A 94 -0.87 -6.55 -25.31
CA ASN A 94 0.20 -5.61 -25.65
C ASN A 94 0.35 -4.44 -24.64
N THR A 95 -0.27 -4.57 -23.46
CA THR A 95 -0.17 -3.57 -22.38
C THR A 95 0.35 -4.18 -21.10
N GLU A 96 1.18 -3.41 -20.39
CA GLU A 96 1.76 -3.79 -19.11
C GLU A 96 1.65 -2.65 -18.10
N VAL A 97 1.96 -2.94 -16.83
CA VAL A 97 1.88 -1.95 -15.75
C VAL A 97 2.97 -0.91 -15.91
N ASP A 98 2.58 0.37 -15.93
CA ASP A 98 3.52 1.49 -15.93
C ASP A 98 3.84 1.89 -14.48
N SER A 99 5.11 1.79 -14.08
CA SER A 99 5.55 2.16 -12.74
C SER A 99 6.01 3.61 -12.59
N ARG A 100 5.94 4.42 -13.66
CA ARG A 100 6.48 5.80 -13.72
C ARG A 100 5.46 6.86 -13.32
N GLY A 101 4.28 6.45 -12.86
CA GLY A 101 3.27 7.37 -12.35
C GLY A 101 3.77 8.17 -11.15
N ARG A 102 3.07 9.26 -10.85
CA ARG A 102 3.40 10.18 -9.77
C ARG A 102 3.51 9.44 -8.44
N VAL A 103 4.57 9.76 -7.70
CA VAL A 103 4.78 9.36 -6.31
C VAL A 103 5.13 10.62 -5.53
N ASP A 104 4.45 10.83 -4.41
CA ASP A 104 4.77 11.92 -3.50
C ASP A 104 5.85 11.42 -2.53
N ASP A 105 7.01 12.06 -2.53
CA ASP A 105 8.09 11.79 -1.59
C ASP A 105 7.68 12.12 -0.15
N ASN A 106 8.23 11.35 0.80
CA ASN A 106 8.08 11.64 2.22
C ASN A 106 9.32 11.19 3.00
N ASP A 107 10.06 12.17 3.53
CA ASP A 107 11.27 11.93 4.33
C ASP A 107 10.99 11.22 5.67
N LYS A 108 9.73 11.15 6.12
CA LYS A 108 9.39 10.60 7.45
C LYS A 108 9.70 9.11 7.59
N GLU A 109 9.63 8.35 6.51
CA GLU A 109 9.89 6.91 6.53
C GLU A 109 11.40 6.63 6.57
N GLY A 110 12.21 7.60 6.11
CA GLY A 110 13.66 7.49 6.03
C GLY A 110 14.11 6.20 5.32
N PRO A 111 15.29 5.67 5.65
CA PRO A 111 15.76 4.44 5.03
C PRO A 111 15.17 3.17 5.68
N LYS A 112 14.19 3.30 6.59
CA LYS A 112 13.52 2.18 7.29
C LYS A 112 12.92 1.19 6.30
N PHE A 113 12.36 1.70 5.20
CA PHE A 113 11.75 0.95 4.11
C PHE A 113 12.40 1.30 2.76
N PRO A 114 12.23 0.46 1.73
CA PRO A 114 12.48 0.85 0.35
C PRO A 114 11.66 2.10 -0.03
N SER A 115 12.10 2.83 -1.05
CA SER A 115 11.42 4.05 -1.50
C SER A 115 9.97 3.76 -1.91
N ARG A 116 9.12 4.78 -1.97
CA ARG A 116 7.72 4.63 -2.38
C ARG A 116 7.61 4.08 -3.81
N GLU A 117 8.52 4.48 -4.69
CA GLU A 117 8.66 3.96 -6.05
C GLU A 117 9.04 2.48 -6.05
N GLU A 118 10.05 2.09 -5.26
CA GLU A 118 10.45 0.68 -5.12
C GLU A 118 9.33 -0.19 -4.52
N ARG A 119 8.47 0.43 -3.70
CA ARG A 119 7.25 -0.18 -3.14
C ARG A 119 6.06 -0.16 -4.11
N GLY A 120 6.24 0.35 -5.34
CA GLY A 120 5.28 0.26 -6.43
C GLY A 120 4.21 1.33 -6.44
N TRP A 121 4.36 2.43 -5.69
CA TRP A 121 3.31 3.46 -5.59
C TRP A 121 3.01 4.14 -6.93
N GLY A 122 4.01 4.27 -7.81
CA GLY A 122 3.82 4.83 -9.16
C GLY A 122 3.04 3.91 -10.12
N GLN A 123 2.76 2.67 -9.72
CA GLN A 123 1.97 1.73 -10.52
C GLN A 123 0.46 1.96 -10.44
N VAL A 124 -0.01 2.69 -9.43
CA VAL A 124 -1.44 2.90 -9.19
C VAL A 124 -1.85 4.33 -9.52
N ALA A 125 -3.11 4.51 -9.87
CA ALA A 125 -3.70 5.80 -10.18
C ALA A 125 -3.56 6.78 -8.99
N TYR A 126 -2.62 7.73 -9.09
CA TYR A 126 -2.34 8.68 -8.00
C TYR A 126 -3.57 9.48 -7.62
N MET A 127 -4.39 9.90 -8.60
CA MET A 127 -5.62 10.65 -8.35
C MET A 127 -6.63 9.89 -7.47
N SER A 128 -6.58 8.55 -7.46
CA SER A 128 -7.49 7.72 -6.67
C SER A 128 -6.87 7.23 -5.36
N TYR A 129 -5.57 6.91 -5.37
CA TYR A 129 -4.94 6.19 -4.27
C TYR A 129 -3.74 6.89 -3.64
N GLY A 130 -3.20 7.97 -4.23
CA GLY A 130 -1.98 8.64 -3.75
C GLY A 130 -2.10 9.15 -2.31
N GLU A 131 -3.18 9.87 -2.01
CA GLU A 131 -3.48 10.35 -0.64
C GLU A 131 -3.78 9.19 0.31
N PHE A 132 -4.53 8.19 -0.15
CA PHE A 132 -4.89 7.02 0.65
C PHE A 132 -3.67 6.20 1.06
N LEU A 133 -2.74 5.92 0.13
CA LEU A 133 -1.51 5.19 0.43
C LEU A 133 -0.63 5.97 1.41
N SER A 134 -0.52 7.29 1.22
CA SER A 134 0.21 8.18 2.13
C SER A 134 -0.39 8.16 3.54
N TRP A 135 -1.72 8.25 3.64
CA TRP A 135 -2.43 8.15 4.92
C TRP A 135 -2.24 6.78 5.57
N LEU A 136 -2.40 5.70 4.81
CA LEU A 136 -2.29 4.33 5.31
C LEU A 136 -0.88 4.06 5.87
N GLN A 137 0.16 4.50 5.16
CA GLN A 137 1.53 4.37 5.63
C GLN A 137 1.77 5.17 6.92
N ALA A 138 1.27 6.41 7.00
CA ALA A 138 1.40 7.22 8.20
C ALA A 138 0.65 6.61 9.40
N ALA A 139 -0.54 6.07 9.18
CA ALA A 139 -1.33 5.38 10.22
C ALA A 139 -0.61 4.14 10.76
N LEU A 140 0.07 3.39 9.90
CA LEU A 140 0.77 2.16 10.25
C LEU A 140 2.18 2.39 10.83
N ASP A 141 2.79 3.54 10.54
CA ASP A 141 4.16 3.91 10.95
C ASP A 141 4.23 5.02 12.02
N ASP A 142 3.25 5.06 12.92
CA ASP A 142 3.17 6.04 14.02
C ASP A 142 4.05 5.72 15.27
N GLN A 143 5.07 4.87 15.12
CA GLN A 143 5.92 4.42 16.23
C GLN A 143 6.77 5.53 16.83
N ASP A 144 7.35 6.38 15.99
CA ASP A 144 8.19 7.48 16.43
C ASP A 144 7.34 8.53 17.15
N GLU A 145 6.09 8.73 16.70
CA GLU A 145 5.11 9.56 17.40
C GLU A 145 4.78 8.97 18.79
N LEU A 146 4.53 7.66 18.87
CA LEU A 146 4.28 6.98 20.14
C LEU A 146 5.46 7.16 21.11
N LEU A 147 6.69 6.98 20.64
CA LEU A 147 7.90 7.13 21.45
C LEU A 147 8.06 8.58 21.91
N HIS A 148 7.90 9.55 21.01
CA HIS A 148 7.94 10.97 21.32
C HIS A 148 6.92 11.35 22.40
N ASN A 149 5.67 10.93 22.23
CA ASN A 149 4.58 11.24 23.17
C ASN A 149 4.86 10.67 24.57
N ARG A 150 5.46 9.48 24.65
CA ARG A 150 5.85 8.85 25.92
C ARG A 150 7.04 9.54 26.59
N LEU A 151 8.09 9.83 25.82
CA LEU A 151 9.31 10.46 26.35
C LEU A 151 9.04 11.89 26.84
N ASN A 152 8.26 12.66 26.10
CA ASN A 152 7.96 14.05 26.42
C ASN A 152 6.69 14.22 27.26
N LYS A 153 6.04 13.12 27.66
CA LYS A 153 4.82 13.12 28.49
C LYS A 153 3.72 14.05 27.95
N THR A 154 3.54 14.07 26.63
CA THR A 154 2.64 15.02 25.95
C THR A 154 1.16 14.75 26.24
N GLY A 155 0.81 13.53 26.68
CA GLY A 155 -0.56 13.08 26.86
C GLY A 155 -1.31 12.78 25.57
N LYS A 156 -0.68 12.95 24.40
CA LYS A 156 -1.27 12.68 23.09
C LYS A 156 -1.25 11.18 22.77
N GLN A 157 -2.30 10.70 22.12
CA GLN A 157 -2.41 9.34 21.59
C GLN A 157 -2.24 9.36 20.08
N THR A 158 -1.53 8.37 19.53
CA THR A 158 -1.45 8.19 18.09
C THR A 158 -2.77 7.67 17.51
N LEU A 159 -2.93 7.69 16.18
CA LEU A 159 -4.13 7.15 15.53
C LEU A 159 -4.40 5.69 15.91
N ARG A 160 -3.37 4.81 15.90
CA ARG A 160 -3.56 3.40 16.29
C ARG A 160 -4.00 3.23 17.75
N GLN A 161 -3.53 4.09 18.66
CA GLN A 161 -3.99 4.04 20.06
C GLN A 161 -5.46 4.45 20.20
N GLN A 162 -5.92 5.39 19.39
CA GLN A 162 -7.31 5.87 19.42
C GLN A 162 -8.30 4.83 18.89
N LEU A 163 -7.85 3.81 18.15
CA LEU A 163 -8.71 2.74 17.63
C LEU A 163 -9.41 1.92 18.73
N GLU A 164 -8.91 1.92 19.96
CA GLU A 164 -9.59 1.30 21.12
C GLU A 164 -10.95 1.94 21.42
N LEU A 165 -11.10 3.21 21.02
CA LEU A 165 -12.29 4.02 21.26
C LEU A 165 -13.20 4.10 20.04
N MET A 166 -12.77 3.52 18.91
CA MET A 166 -13.51 3.59 17.65
C MET A 166 -14.49 2.42 17.56
N ASP A 167 -15.77 2.73 17.46
CA ASP A 167 -16.79 1.76 17.06
C ASP A 167 -16.63 1.48 15.56
N LEU A 168 -16.41 0.21 15.22
CA LEU A 168 -16.25 -0.24 13.83
C LEU A 168 -17.55 -0.17 13.05
N GLN A 169 -18.69 -0.04 13.73
CA GLN A 169 -20.04 -0.13 13.14
C GLN A 169 -20.18 -1.41 12.29
N ALA A 170 -19.56 -2.49 12.76
CA ALA A 170 -19.49 -3.73 12.03
C ALA A 170 -20.85 -4.43 12.01
N GLU A 171 -21.24 -4.94 10.84
CA GLU A 171 -22.48 -5.71 10.70
C GLU A 171 -22.38 -7.10 11.35
N MET A 172 -21.17 -7.66 11.49
CA MET A 172 -20.96 -9.06 11.90
C MET A 172 -19.85 -9.28 12.93
N GLY A 173 -20.08 -8.87 14.17
CA GLY A 173 -19.35 -9.43 15.31
C GLY A 173 -17.86 -9.05 15.37
N GLU A 174 -17.36 -8.19 14.49
CA GLU A 174 -16.08 -7.53 14.69
C GLU A 174 -16.19 -6.51 15.84
N GLU A 175 -15.45 -6.76 16.91
CA GLU A 175 -15.34 -5.84 18.02
C GLU A 175 -14.22 -4.82 17.75
N LYS A 176 -14.32 -3.68 18.44
CA LYS A 176 -13.22 -2.69 18.48
C LYS A 176 -11.92 -3.34 19.00
N LEU A 177 -10.78 -2.80 18.59
CA LEU A 177 -9.49 -3.33 19.00
C LEU A 177 -9.27 -3.19 20.51
N SER A 178 -8.78 -4.27 21.13
CA SER A 178 -8.31 -4.25 22.51
C SER A 178 -6.94 -3.59 22.64
N LEU A 179 -6.61 -3.12 23.85
CA LEU A 179 -5.26 -2.61 24.17
C LEU A 179 -4.14 -3.61 23.84
N ASN A 180 -4.39 -4.90 24.00
CA ASN A 180 -3.39 -5.93 23.74
C ASN A 180 -3.12 -6.10 22.25
N GLU A 181 -4.16 -6.02 21.41
CA GLU A 181 -4.02 -6.06 19.95
C GLU A 181 -3.30 -4.82 19.43
N ILE A 182 -3.65 -3.63 19.95
CA ILE A 182 -2.94 -2.40 19.63
C ILE A 182 -1.47 -2.51 20.01
N LYS A 183 -1.15 -2.96 21.23
CA LYS A 183 0.23 -3.19 21.68
C LYS A 183 0.96 -4.23 20.82
N LEU A 184 0.27 -5.29 20.38
CA LEU A 184 0.84 -6.29 19.50
C LEU A 184 1.22 -5.69 18.14
N SER A 185 0.39 -4.78 17.59
CA SER A 185 0.70 -4.10 16.33
C SER A 185 2.02 -3.31 16.39
N TYR A 186 2.38 -2.77 17.56
CA TYR A 186 3.66 -2.08 17.77
C TYR A 186 4.88 -3.00 17.82
N GLN A 187 4.70 -4.32 17.75
CA GLN A 187 5.79 -5.30 17.64
C GLN A 187 6.22 -5.57 16.18
N TYR A 188 5.55 -4.94 15.21
CA TYR A 188 5.80 -5.12 13.79
C TYR A 188 5.95 -3.78 13.07
N GLN A 189 6.60 -3.81 11.91
CA GLN A 189 6.64 -2.73 10.94
C GLN A 189 5.78 -3.10 9.73
N PHE A 190 5.01 -2.15 9.20
CA PHE A 190 4.05 -2.40 8.13
C PHE A 190 4.30 -1.46 6.94
N PRO A 191 5.34 -1.74 6.13
CA PRO A 191 5.55 -0.99 4.90
C PRO A 191 4.41 -1.26 3.93
N VAL A 192 3.82 -0.19 3.40
CA VAL A 192 2.72 -0.24 2.44
C VAL A 192 3.29 -0.39 1.04
N HIS A 193 3.05 -1.51 0.39
CA HIS A 193 3.34 -1.69 -1.03
C HIS A 193 2.08 -1.44 -1.84
N ALA A 194 2.26 -1.09 -3.11
CA ALA A 194 1.20 -1.13 -4.10
C ALA A 194 1.63 -2.05 -5.22
N MET A 195 0.71 -2.90 -5.67
CA MET A 195 0.93 -3.72 -6.86
C MET A 195 -0.17 -3.37 -7.86
N GLY A 196 0.20 -2.55 -8.84
CA GLY A 196 -0.61 -2.39 -10.03
C GLY A 196 -0.67 -3.72 -10.80
N TYR A 197 -1.77 -3.93 -11.48
CA TYR A 197 -1.94 -5.04 -12.41
C TYR A 197 -2.61 -4.54 -13.69
N ASN A 198 -2.32 -5.22 -14.81
CA ASN A 198 -3.06 -4.97 -16.03
C ASN A 198 -4.52 -5.38 -15.80
N TRP A 199 -5.41 -4.39 -15.75
CA TRP A 199 -6.82 -4.58 -15.43
C TRP A 199 -7.66 -4.95 -16.67
N LEU A 200 -7.04 -5.00 -17.86
CA LEU A 200 -7.64 -5.50 -19.09
C LEU A 200 -7.54 -7.03 -19.21
N GLN A 201 -6.49 -7.63 -18.65
CA GLN A 201 -6.30 -9.08 -18.65
C GLN A 201 -7.16 -9.79 -17.60
N SER A 202 -7.22 -11.12 -17.71
CA SER A 202 -7.86 -11.96 -16.70
C SER A 202 -7.24 -11.74 -15.32
N ASN A 203 -8.09 -11.67 -14.29
CA ASN A 203 -7.66 -11.64 -12.89
C ASN A 203 -6.80 -12.86 -12.50
N VAL A 204 -6.87 -13.96 -13.26
CA VAL A 204 -6.02 -15.14 -13.06
C VAL A 204 -4.54 -14.80 -13.30
N GLU A 205 -4.22 -14.08 -14.38
CA GLU A 205 -2.85 -13.67 -14.68
C GLU A 205 -2.35 -12.65 -13.66
N SER A 206 -3.19 -11.67 -13.30
CA SER A 206 -2.90 -10.72 -12.24
C SER A 206 -2.64 -11.39 -10.89
N ALA A 207 -3.32 -12.51 -10.60
CA ALA A 207 -3.12 -13.27 -9.37
C ALA A 207 -1.80 -14.04 -9.35
N LYS A 208 -1.33 -14.55 -10.51
CA LYS A 208 0.01 -15.15 -10.63
C LYS A 208 1.08 -14.09 -10.35
N ASN A 209 0.94 -12.91 -10.95
CA ASN A 209 1.85 -11.79 -10.71
C ASN A 209 1.88 -11.38 -9.23
N LEU A 210 0.72 -11.38 -8.56
CA LEU A 210 0.65 -11.15 -7.11
C LEU A 210 1.38 -12.25 -6.32
N ALA A 211 1.19 -13.53 -6.67
CA ALA A 211 1.87 -14.64 -6.01
C ALA A 211 3.40 -14.52 -6.10
N ASP A 212 3.92 -14.13 -7.27
CA ASP A 212 5.34 -13.88 -7.49
C ASP A 212 5.83 -12.65 -6.72
N TYR A 213 5.04 -11.57 -6.73
CA TYR A 213 5.35 -10.34 -6.01
C TYR A 213 5.45 -10.54 -4.50
N ILE A 214 4.54 -11.34 -3.90
CA ILE A 214 4.60 -11.73 -2.49
C ILE A 214 5.92 -12.44 -2.18
N GLY A 215 6.31 -13.43 -3.01
CA GLY A 215 7.56 -14.15 -2.85
C GLY A 215 8.79 -13.24 -2.95
N LYS A 216 8.77 -12.31 -3.90
CA LYS A 216 9.82 -11.30 -4.08
C LYS A 216 9.95 -10.39 -2.85
N ILE A 217 8.86 -9.79 -2.38
CA ILE A 217 8.86 -8.90 -1.21
C ILE A 217 9.44 -9.59 0.02
N VAL A 218 8.98 -10.81 0.32
CA VAL A 218 9.44 -11.56 1.50
C VAL A 218 10.94 -11.82 1.40
N LYS A 219 11.45 -12.16 0.22
CA LYS A 219 12.88 -12.37 -0.03
C LYS A 219 13.69 -11.08 0.11
N ASP A 220 13.19 -9.97 -0.40
CA ASP A 220 13.90 -8.69 -0.39
C ASP A 220 14.03 -8.11 1.02
N TYR A 221 12.98 -8.17 1.84
CA TYR A 221 13.07 -7.78 3.26
C TYR A 221 14.03 -8.67 4.05
N LYS A 222 14.00 -10.00 3.83
CA LYS A 222 14.98 -10.91 4.46
C LYS A 222 16.42 -10.53 4.11
N ARG A 223 16.67 -10.14 2.85
CA ARG A 223 18.00 -9.69 2.38
C ARG A 223 18.47 -8.40 3.07
N ARG A 224 17.54 -7.51 3.41
CA ARG A 224 17.80 -6.29 4.20
C ARG A 224 18.03 -6.58 5.69
N GLY A 225 17.98 -7.83 6.13
CA GLY A 225 18.11 -8.20 7.54
C GLY A 225 16.84 -7.94 8.36
N GLN A 226 15.71 -7.71 7.70
CA GLN A 226 14.40 -7.50 8.32
C GLN A 226 13.60 -8.82 8.26
N PRO A 227 13.32 -9.50 9.39
CA PRO A 227 12.53 -10.73 9.39
C PRO A 227 11.14 -10.49 8.79
N CYS A 228 10.78 -11.26 7.77
CA CYS A 228 9.51 -11.17 7.06
C CYS A 228 9.04 -12.58 6.72
N GLU A 229 7.80 -12.92 7.05
CA GLU A 229 7.25 -14.28 6.87
C GLU A 229 5.97 -14.28 6.05
N LYS A 230 5.13 -13.26 6.24
CA LYS A 230 3.81 -13.14 5.64
C LYS A 230 3.53 -11.70 5.24
N VAL A 231 2.53 -11.54 4.39
CA VAL A 231 2.01 -10.22 3.97
C VAL A 231 0.55 -10.06 4.40
N ILE A 232 0.07 -8.83 4.45
CA ILE A 232 -1.37 -8.50 4.52
C ILE A 232 -1.76 -7.94 3.14
N LEU A 233 -2.93 -8.30 2.64
CA LEU A 233 -3.47 -7.70 1.42
C LEU A 233 -4.56 -6.70 1.78
N VAL A 234 -4.54 -5.52 1.16
CA VAL A 234 -5.63 -4.54 1.21
C VAL A 234 -6.06 -4.31 -0.23
N THR A 235 -7.34 -4.51 -0.53
CA THR A 235 -7.79 -4.51 -1.92
C THR A 235 -8.93 -3.54 -2.12
N HIS A 236 -8.96 -2.87 -3.27
CA HIS A 236 -10.09 -2.08 -3.70
C HIS A 236 -10.80 -2.75 -4.89
N SER A 237 -12.13 -2.84 -4.84
CA SER A 237 -12.96 -3.30 -5.96
C SER A 237 -12.47 -4.64 -6.56
N MET A 238 -12.19 -4.70 -7.87
CA MET A 238 -11.73 -5.91 -8.56
C MET A 238 -10.38 -6.46 -8.07
N GLY A 239 -9.53 -5.66 -7.41
CA GLY A 239 -8.32 -6.17 -6.75
C GLY A 239 -8.63 -7.25 -5.71
N GLY A 240 -9.85 -7.25 -5.15
CA GLY A 240 -10.32 -8.32 -4.26
C GLY A 240 -10.46 -9.67 -4.96
N LEU A 241 -10.86 -9.69 -6.24
CA LEU A 241 -10.95 -10.93 -7.03
C LEU A 241 -9.56 -11.49 -7.33
N VAL A 242 -8.59 -10.61 -7.61
CA VAL A 242 -7.17 -10.98 -7.77
C VAL A 242 -6.63 -11.61 -6.49
N ALA A 243 -6.84 -10.97 -5.33
CA ALA A 243 -6.41 -11.51 -4.04
C ALA A 243 -7.07 -12.84 -3.69
N ARG A 244 -8.37 -12.99 -3.94
CA ARG A 244 -9.09 -14.26 -3.71
C ARG A 244 -8.54 -15.39 -4.57
N HIS A 245 -8.29 -15.14 -5.85
CA HIS A 245 -7.71 -16.15 -6.72
C HIS A 245 -6.29 -16.55 -6.27
N CYS A 246 -5.47 -15.56 -5.89
CA CYS A 246 -4.13 -15.82 -5.35
C CYS A 246 -4.18 -16.67 -4.06
N SER A 247 -5.01 -16.28 -3.09
CA SER A 247 -5.13 -16.99 -1.81
C SER A 247 -5.68 -18.41 -1.97
N GLU A 248 -6.83 -18.54 -2.64
CA GLU A 248 -7.64 -19.77 -2.60
C GLU A 248 -7.36 -20.73 -3.76
N VAL A 249 -6.93 -20.23 -4.92
CA VAL A 249 -6.70 -21.07 -6.12
C VAL A 249 -5.21 -21.35 -6.32
N LEU A 250 -4.35 -20.33 -6.16
CA LEU A 250 -2.90 -20.51 -6.30
C LEU A 250 -2.23 -21.04 -5.01
N GLY A 251 -3.01 -21.30 -3.95
CA GLY A 251 -2.51 -21.90 -2.72
C GLY A 251 -1.66 -20.96 -1.85
N LYS A 252 -1.78 -19.64 -2.02
CA LYS A 252 -0.99 -18.63 -1.29
C LYS A 252 -1.53 -18.27 0.10
N ARG A 253 -2.57 -18.94 0.57
CA ARG A 253 -3.16 -18.74 1.89
C ARG A 253 -2.15 -18.76 3.05
N ASN A 254 -1.10 -19.58 2.98
CA ASN A 254 -0.09 -19.64 4.06
C ASN A 254 0.88 -18.45 4.05
N ASP A 255 1.06 -17.81 2.89
CA ASP A 255 1.93 -16.65 2.70
C ASP A 255 1.20 -15.32 3.06
N ILE A 256 -0.13 -15.36 3.16
CA ILE A 256 -1.01 -14.21 3.44
C ILE A 256 -1.56 -14.31 4.86
N LEU A 257 -1.30 -13.31 5.70
CA LEU A 257 -1.78 -13.25 7.08
C LEU A 257 -3.28 -12.91 7.16
N GLY A 258 -3.75 -12.06 6.24
CA GLY A 258 -5.14 -11.62 6.17
C GLY A 258 -5.37 -10.74 4.94
N ILE A 259 -6.65 -10.57 4.59
CA ILE A 259 -7.07 -9.77 3.43
C ILE A 259 -8.19 -8.82 3.86
N VAL A 260 -8.04 -7.54 3.54
CA VAL A 260 -9.08 -6.51 3.72
C VAL A 260 -9.65 -6.16 2.35
N HIS A 261 -10.94 -6.44 2.15
CA HIS A 261 -11.65 -6.13 0.90
C HIS A 261 -12.48 -4.85 1.03
N GLY A 262 -12.14 -3.80 0.29
CA GLY A 262 -12.98 -2.62 0.11
C GLY A 262 -13.81 -2.72 -1.17
N VAL A 263 -15.14 -2.63 -1.05
CA VAL A 263 -16.12 -2.54 -2.16
C VAL A 263 -15.92 -3.59 -3.28
N MET A 264 -15.52 -4.81 -2.92
CA MET A 264 -15.28 -5.89 -3.87
C MET A 264 -16.60 -6.31 -4.57
N PRO A 265 -16.65 -6.36 -5.91
CA PRO A 265 -17.81 -6.87 -6.65
C PRO A 265 -17.82 -8.41 -6.64
N THR A 266 -18.12 -9.01 -5.48
CA THR A 266 -18.01 -10.47 -5.22
C THR A 266 -18.70 -11.33 -6.27
N TYR A 267 -19.83 -10.87 -6.78
CA TYR A 267 -20.66 -11.56 -7.79
C TYR A 267 -20.74 -10.76 -9.11
N GLY A 268 -19.80 -9.85 -9.34
CA GLY A 268 -19.85 -8.88 -10.44
C GLY A 268 -20.75 -7.68 -10.10
N SER A 269 -21.05 -6.87 -11.13
CA SER A 269 -21.87 -5.68 -10.99
C SER A 269 -22.81 -5.50 -12.20
N PRO A 270 -24.12 -5.30 -11.99
CA PRO A 270 -25.06 -4.93 -13.06
C PRO A 270 -24.64 -3.65 -13.80
N MET A 271 -23.80 -2.82 -13.17
CA MET A 271 -23.23 -1.63 -13.80
C MET A 271 -22.44 -1.95 -15.06
N ALA A 272 -21.80 -3.13 -15.14
CA ALA A 272 -21.09 -3.55 -16.33
C ALA A 272 -22.03 -3.61 -17.54
N TYR A 273 -23.20 -4.24 -17.40
CA TYR A 273 -24.20 -4.29 -18.47
C TYR A 273 -24.71 -2.90 -18.86
N LYS A 274 -25.02 -2.06 -17.87
CA LYS A 274 -25.47 -0.68 -18.11
C LYS A 274 -24.42 0.09 -18.93
N ARG A 275 -23.15 0.02 -18.54
CA ARG A 275 -22.05 0.72 -19.21
C ARG A 275 -21.84 0.23 -20.64
N MET A 276 -21.92 -1.08 -20.89
CA MET A 276 -21.83 -1.62 -22.27
C MET A 276 -22.97 -1.13 -23.16
N LYS A 277 -24.18 -0.97 -22.61
CA LYS A 277 -25.36 -0.57 -23.40
C LYS A 277 -25.52 0.94 -23.56
N ALA A 278 -25.24 1.70 -22.51
CA ALA A 278 -25.60 3.11 -22.43
C ALA A 278 -24.41 4.05 -22.17
N GLY A 279 -23.20 3.52 -22.02
CA GLY A 279 -22.04 4.30 -21.57
C GLY A 279 -22.14 4.71 -20.10
N GLU A 280 -21.28 5.65 -19.69
CA GLU A 280 -21.34 6.29 -18.38
C GLU A 280 -21.59 7.80 -18.52
N ASN A 281 -22.20 8.40 -17.49
CA ASN A 281 -22.47 9.84 -17.47
C ASN A 281 -21.37 10.62 -16.73
N GLY A 282 -21.32 11.94 -16.94
CA GLY A 282 -20.41 12.84 -16.22
C GLY A 282 -18.94 12.70 -16.64
N ILE A 283 -18.04 13.17 -15.78
CA ILE A 283 -16.59 13.18 -16.04
C ILE A 283 -16.06 11.76 -16.29
N VAL A 284 -16.60 10.77 -15.56
CA VAL A 284 -16.26 9.36 -15.77
C VAL A 284 -16.64 8.93 -17.19
N GLY A 285 -17.83 9.29 -17.67
CA GLY A 285 -18.27 9.05 -19.06
C GLY A 285 -17.37 9.67 -20.13
N LEU A 286 -16.86 10.88 -19.91
CA LEU A 286 -15.92 11.52 -20.84
C LEU A 286 -14.63 10.71 -20.98
N VAL A 287 -14.18 10.09 -19.88
CA VAL A 287 -12.92 9.34 -19.83
C VAL A 287 -13.12 7.90 -20.34
N ILE A 288 -14.11 7.17 -19.83
CA ILE A 288 -14.26 5.73 -20.09
C ILE A 288 -15.20 5.40 -21.25
N GLY A 289 -16.00 6.37 -21.71
CA GLY A 289 -16.92 6.22 -22.84
C GLY A 289 -18.33 6.71 -22.48
N LYS A 290 -18.83 7.68 -23.25
CA LYS A 290 -20.14 8.32 -23.01
C LYS A 290 -21.32 7.53 -23.59
N ASP A 291 -21.02 6.49 -24.36
CA ASP A 291 -21.99 5.60 -24.99
C ASP A 291 -21.43 4.17 -25.08
N GLY A 292 -22.30 3.22 -25.43
CA GLY A 292 -21.91 1.81 -25.53
C GLY A 292 -20.86 1.53 -26.61
N ALA A 293 -20.81 2.31 -27.70
CA ALA A 293 -19.85 2.10 -28.78
C ALA A 293 -18.41 2.50 -28.38
N GLN A 294 -18.27 3.47 -27.48
CA GLN A 294 -16.98 3.87 -26.93
C GLN A 294 -16.49 2.96 -25.81
N LEU A 295 -17.41 2.29 -25.11
CA LEU A 295 -17.09 1.51 -23.90
C LEU A 295 -16.99 0.00 -24.15
N THR A 296 -17.77 -0.54 -25.10
CA THR A 296 -17.72 -1.97 -25.50
C THR A 296 -16.34 -2.42 -26.03
N PRO A 297 -15.56 -1.59 -26.73
CA PRO A 297 -14.22 -1.99 -27.17
C PRO A 297 -13.16 -2.03 -26.05
N VAL A 298 -13.50 -1.57 -24.84
CA VAL A 298 -12.58 -1.34 -23.72
C VAL A 298 -12.83 -2.31 -22.55
N MET A 299 -13.98 -3.00 -22.54
CA MET A 299 -14.35 -4.04 -21.55
C MET A 299 -14.39 -5.42 -22.19
#